data_AF-T1HEL6-F1
#
_entry.id   AF-T1HEL6-F1
#
_cell.length_a   1.000
_cell.length_b   1.000
_cell.length_c   1.000
_cell.angle_alpha   90.00
_cell.angle_beta   90.00
_cell.angle_gamma   90.00
#
_symmetry.space_group_name_H-M   'P 1'
#
loop_
_entity.id
_entity.type
_entity.pdbx_description
1 polymer ?
#
loop_
_entity_poly.entity_id
_entity_poly.type
_entity_poly.pdbx_seq_one_letter_code
_entity_poly.pdbx_strand_id
1 'polypeptide(L)' 'VLMALIEKGLKYRTHLVNIANGEQYQDWFLKINPRGEVPVIQDGENIVPDSLRIINYLEDKYTGDA' A
#
# COMPACT_ATOMS: atom_id res chain seq x y z
N VAL A 1 1.87 -5.32 6.12
CA VAL A 1 2.38 -4.37 5.10
C VAL A 1 3.66 -3.68 5.55
N LEU A 2 3.64 -2.74 6.53
CA LEU A 2 4.88 -2.06 6.95
C LEU A 2 5.98 -3.03 7.41
N MET A 3 5.61 -4.05 8.19
CA MET A 3 6.55 -5.10 8.62
C MET A 3 7.18 -5.84 7.43
N ALA A 4 6.36 -6.24 6.44
CA ALA A 4 6.85 -6.90 5.23
C ALA A 4 7.80 -6.00 4.40
N LEU A 5 7.51 -4.69 4.32
CA LEU A 5 8.41 -3.73 3.67
C LEU A 5 9.76 -3.62 4.40
N ILE A 6 9.73 -3.59 5.74
CA ILE A 6 10.93 -3.52 6.59
C ILE A 6 11.75 -4.81 6.47
N GLU A 7 11.09 -5.96 6.58
CA GLU A 7 11.72 -7.29 6.48
C GLU A 7 12.47 -7.45 5.15
N LYS A 8 11.88 -6.99 4.05
CA LYS A 8 12.51 -7.01 2.72
C LYS A 8 13.51 -5.86 2.48
N GLY A 9 13.74 -5.00 3.46
CA GLY A 9 14.67 -3.86 3.34
C GLY A 9 14.27 -2.83 2.27
N LEU A 10 12.99 -2.77 1.90
CA LEU A 10 12.51 -1.90 0.82
C LEU A 10 12.41 -0.46 1.32
N LYS A 11 12.87 0.48 0.50
CA LYS A 11 12.67 1.91 0.76
C LYS A 11 11.25 2.29 0.37
N TYR A 12 10.54 2.97 1.27
CA TYR A 12 9.18 3.44 1.02
C TYR A 12 8.97 4.84 1.59
N ARG A 13 7.98 5.54 1.05
CA ARG A 13 7.45 6.79 1.62
C ARG A 13 6.03 6.54 2.12
N THR A 14 5.77 6.90 3.37
CA THR A 14 4.43 6.82 3.94
C THR A 14 3.63 8.09 3.64
N HIS A 15 2.38 7.92 3.25
CA HIS A 15 1.38 8.97 3.27
C HIS A 15 0.28 8.54 4.24
N LEU A 16 0.09 9.32 5.31
CA LEU A 16 -0.92 9.02 6.33
C LEU A 16 -2.27 9.53 5.83
N VAL A 17 -3.29 8.68 5.93
CA VAL A 17 -4.68 9.02 5.59
C VAL A 17 -5.47 9.04 6.89
N ASN A 18 -6.06 10.19 7.21
CA ASN A 18 -6.87 10.38 8.40
C ASN A 18 -8.28 9.81 8.22
N ILE A 19 -8.43 8.54 8.60
CA ILE A 19 -9.71 7.81 8.52
C ILE A 19 -10.78 8.42 9.41
N ALA A 20 -10.40 8.98 10.57
CA ALA A 20 -11.34 9.58 11.51
C ALA A 20 -12.04 10.80 10.91
N ASN A 21 -11.37 11.52 10.01
CA ASN A 21 -11.93 12.66 9.28
C ASN A 21 -12.49 12.27 7.90
N GLY A 22 -12.53 10.98 7.56
CA GLY A 22 -13.02 10.50 6.26
C GLY A 22 -12.13 10.85 5.07
N GLU A 23 -10.82 11.08 5.29
CA GLU A 23 -9.89 11.48 4.22
C GLU A 23 -9.79 10.43 3.09
N GLN A 24 -9.99 9.15 3.41
CA GLN A 24 -10.02 8.05 2.43
C GLN A 24 -11.20 8.14 1.44
N TYR A 25 -12.18 8.99 1.70
CA TYR A 25 -13.30 9.26 0.79
C TYR A 25 -13.11 10.55 -0.02
N GLN A 26 -11.98 11.24 0.13
CA GLN A 26 -11.66 12.41 -0.68
C GLN A 26 -11.29 11.98 -2.11
N ASP A 27 -11.60 12.83 -3.08
CA ASP A 27 -11.41 12.54 -4.51
C ASP A 27 -10.00 12.07 -4.86
N TRP A 28 -8.99 12.63 -4.19
CA TRP A 28 -7.59 12.26 -4.45
C TRP A 28 -7.30 10.81 -4.07
N PHE A 29 -7.86 10.31 -2.96
CA PHE A 29 -7.65 8.95 -2.50
C PHE A 29 -8.54 7.98 -3.28
N LEU A 30 -9.78 8.37 -3.58
CA LEU A 30 -10.70 7.55 -4.38
C LEU A 30 -10.21 7.35 -5.82
N LYS A 31 -9.44 8.30 -6.38
CA LYS A 31 -8.73 8.10 -7.66
C LYS A 31 -7.65 7.03 -7.59
N ILE A 32 -7.08 6.78 -6.41
CA ILE A 32 -6.07 5.73 -6.18
C ILE A 32 -6.77 4.40 -5.88
N ASN A 33 -7.71 4.39 -4.93
CA ASN A 33 -8.51 3.22 -4.57
C ASN A 33 -9.99 3.61 -4.47
N PRO A 34 -10.81 3.29 -5.49
CA PRO A 34 -12.24 3.62 -5.49
C PRO A 34 -13.05 3.00 -4.34
N ARG A 35 -12.51 1.98 -3.66
CA ARG A 35 -13.13 1.40 -2.47
C ARG A 35 -12.99 2.29 -1.23
N GLY A 36 -12.09 3.28 -1.25
CA GLY A 36 -11.83 4.14 -0.09
C GLY A 36 -11.24 3.38 1.10
N GLU A 37 -10.46 2.34 0.84
CA GLU A 37 -9.89 1.48 1.88
C GLU A 37 -8.37 1.63 1.96
N VAL A 38 -7.84 1.54 3.18
CA VAL A 38 -6.40 1.43 3.45
C VAL A 38 -6.11 0.05 4.04
N PRO A 39 -4.87 -0.49 3.91
CA PRO A 39 -3.71 0.08 3.23
C PRO A 39 -3.75 -0.07 1.70
N VAL A 40 -2.95 0.76 1.02
CA VAL A 40 -2.65 0.69 -0.41
C VAL A 40 -1.15 0.89 -0.60
N ILE A 41 -0.51 0.10 -1.47
CA ILE A 41 0.84 0.37 -1.96
C ILE A 41 0.75 0.91 -3.38
N GLN A 42 1.52 1.97 -3.64
CA GLN A 42 1.86 2.40 -4.99
C GLN A 42 3.33 2.07 -5.26
N ASP A 43 3.59 1.34 -6.33
CA ASP A 43 4.92 0.96 -6.79
C ASP A 43 5.03 1.25 -8.30
N GLY A 44 5.59 2.43 -8.60
CA GLY A 44 5.52 3.03 -9.92
C GLY A 44 4.07 3.31 -10.31
N GLU A 45 3.64 2.67 -11.40
CA GLU A 45 2.26 2.74 -11.91
C GLU A 45 1.33 1.69 -11.28
N ASN A 46 1.89 0.72 -10.53
CA ASN A 46 1.09 -0.33 -9.92
C ASN A 46 0.45 0.17 -8.62
N ILE A 47 -0.88 0.08 -8.55
CA ILE A 47 -1.65 0.33 -7.34
C ILE A 47 -2.18 -1.00 -6.82
N VAL A 48 -1.77 -1.36 -5.60
CA VAL A 48 -2.15 -2.63 -4.96
C VAL A 48 -2.87 -2.31 -3.66
N PRO A 49 -4.21 -2.33 -3.64
CA PRO A 49 -4.99 -2.29 -2.41
C PRO A 49 -5.08 -3.69 -1.78
N ASP A 50 -5.61 -3.75 -0.55
CA ASP A 50 -5.78 -4.96 0.28
C ASP A 50 -4.47 -5.50 0.90
N SER A 51 -4.47 -5.73 2.21
CA SER A 51 -3.26 -6.06 2.95
C SER A 51 -2.67 -7.43 2.58
N LEU A 52 -3.50 -8.44 2.31
CA LEU A 52 -3.04 -9.77 1.90
C LEU A 52 -2.51 -9.72 0.47
N ARG A 53 -3.23 -9.03 -0.42
CA ARG A 53 -2.81 -8.86 -1.81
C ARG A 53 -1.51 -8.07 -1.92
N ILE A 54 -1.33 -7.04 -1.08
CA ILE A 54 -0.07 -6.31 -0.95
C ILE A 54 1.06 -7.24 -0.51
N ILE A 55 0.86 -8.06 0.52
CA ILE A 55 1.91 -8.98 1.00
C ILE A 55 2.29 -9.95 -0.11
N ASN A 56 1.33 -10.60 -0.76
CA ASN A 56 1.59 -11.51 -1.87
C ASN A 56 2.32 -10.81 -3.02
N TYR A 57 1.92 -9.59 -3.38
CA TYR A 57 2.62 -8.79 -4.39
C TYR A 57 4.08 -8.53 -4.03
N LEU A 58 4.35 -8.20 -2.75
CA LEU A 58 5.71 -7.97 -2.28
C LEU A 58 6.53 -9.27 -2.28
N GLU A 59 5.94 -10.41 -1.94
CA GLU A 59 6.59 -11.72 -2.03
C GLU A 59 6.93 -12.08 -3.48
N ASP A 60 5.96 -11.96 -4.39
CA ASP A 60 6.12 -12.33 -5.79
C ASP A 60 7.12 -11.43 -6.53
N LYS A 61 7.08 -10.12 -6.27
CA LYS A 61 7.91 -9.14 -6.99
C LYS A 61 9.31 -8.96 -6.39
N TYR A 62 9.40 -9.02 -5.06
CA TYR A 62 10.64 -8.81 -4.32
C TYR A 62 11.02 -10.11 -3.61
N THR A 63 11.25 -11.14 -4.42
CA THR A 63 11.94 -12.36 -4.00
C THR A 63 13.39 -11.99 -3.67
N GLY A 64 13.66 -11.67 -2.41
CA GLY A 64 15.02 -11.56 -1.90
C GLY A 64 15.41 -12.90 -1.29
N ASP A 65 16.49 -13.50 -1.78
CA ASP A 65 17.20 -14.55 -1.04
C ASP A 65 17.50 -14.02 0.36
N ALA A 66 17.07 -14.77 1.37
CA ALA A 66 17.34 -14.48 2.79
C ALA A 66 18.84 -14.45 3.10
#